data_AF-A0A4Y2TBA6-F1
#
_entry.id   AF-A0A4Y2TBA6-F1
#
_cell.length_a   1.000
_cell.length_b   1.000
_cell.length_c   1.000
_cell.angle_alpha   90.00
_cell.angle_beta   90.00
_cell.angle_gamma   90.00
#
_symmetry.space_group_name_H-M   'P 1'
#
loop_
_entity.id
_entity.type
_entity.pdbx_description
1 polymer ?
#
loop_
_entity_poly.entity_id
_entity_poly.type
_entity_poly.pdbx_seq_one_letter_code
_entity_poly.pdbx_strand_id
1 'polypeptide(L)'
;MFVLKKRSVILGRIDTQLAKQLHEQQNFWREVLKRIVAAVKLLASLGIAFRGHRENVDSKRRDNFLSCIQYLSEFDSFLKNHLERYDNAGSGSVSYLSHFVCDEFIALMANEVKQHLIAVLNLKIVLGFSA
;
A
#
# COMPACT_ATOMS: atom_id res chain seq x y z
N MET A 1 34.02 2.87 -6.85
CA MET A 1 32.61 2.94 -7.33
C MET A 1 31.81 4.17 -6.80
N PHE A 2 32.41 5.14 -6.10
CA PHE A 2 31.67 6.29 -5.53
C PHE A 2 31.76 7.59 -6.35
N VAL A 3 32.72 7.69 -7.28
CA VAL A 3 32.99 8.92 -8.06
C VAL A 3 31.90 9.22 -9.09
N LEU A 4 31.33 8.18 -9.71
CA LEU A 4 30.24 8.31 -10.69
C LEU A 4 28.92 8.76 -10.03
N LYS A 5 28.65 8.32 -8.79
CA LYS A 5 27.47 8.75 -8.03
C LYS A 5 27.56 10.23 -7.61
N LYS A 6 28.76 10.73 -7.29
CA LYS A 6 28.99 12.15 -6.97
C LYS A 6 28.86 13.08 -8.18
N ARG A 7 29.22 12.64 -9.39
CA ARG A 7 29.01 13.41 -10.63
C ARG A 7 27.53 13.52 -11.05
N SER A 8 26.66 12.74 -10.41
CA SER A 8 25.22 12.72 -10.70
C SER A 8 24.47 13.99 -10.30
N VAL A 9 25.07 14.86 -9.49
CA VAL A 9 24.36 15.95 -8.78
C VAL A 9 24.32 17.25 -9.59
N ILE A 10 24.64 17.22 -10.88
CA ILE A 10 24.71 18.43 -11.72
C ILE A 10 23.39 18.60 -12.48
N LEU A 11 22.74 19.75 -12.29
CA LEU A 11 21.62 20.20 -13.12
C LEU A 11 21.95 20.02 -14.61
N GLY A 12 21.07 19.37 -15.37
CA GLY A 12 21.21 19.22 -16.83
C GLY A 12 21.81 17.91 -17.35
N ARG A 13 21.85 16.83 -16.55
CA ARG A 13 22.15 15.49 -17.12
C ARG A 13 21.09 15.06 -18.13
N ILE A 14 21.49 14.27 -19.13
CA ILE A 14 20.58 13.73 -20.16
C ILE A 14 19.43 12.91 -19.54
N ASP A 15 19.69 12.23 -18.43
CA ASP A 15 18.70 11.44 -17.69
C ASP A 15 17.84 12.24 -16.71
N THR A 16 18.00 13.57 -16.60
CA THR A 16 17.21 14.40 -15.66
C THR A 16 15.71 14.25 -15.88
N GLN A 17 15.25 14.28 -17.14
CA GLN A 17 13.84 14.11 -17.47
C GLN A 17 13.33 12.71 -17.11
N LEU A 18 14.13 11.68 -17.39
CA LEU A 18 13.79 10.29 -17.03
C LEU A 18 13.73 10.10 -15.52
N ALA A 19 14.70 10.65 -14.78
CA ALA A 19 14.73 10.60 -13.31
C ALA A 19 13.52 11.32 -12.71
N LYS A 20 13.11 12.47 -13.29
CA LYS A 20 11.91 13.19 -12.88
C LYS A 20 10.65 12.34 -13.09
N GLN A 21 10.48 11.75 -14.28
CA GLN A 21 9.35 10.87 -14.58
C GLN A 21 9.28 9.66 -13.63
N LEU A 22 10.43 9.03 -13.35
CA LEU A 22 10.51 7.91 -12.43
C LEU A 22 10.14 8.34 -11.01
N HIS A 23 10.58 9.50 -10.57
CA HIS A 23 10.22 10.04 -9.26
C HIS A 23 8.71 10.35 -9.14
N GLU A 24 8.12 10.93 -10.19
CA GLU A 24 6.67 11.19 -10.26
C GLU A 24 5.87 9.89 -10.20
N GLN A 25 6.27 8.86 -10.92
CA GLN A 25 5.68 7.51 -10.87
C GLN A 25 5.79 6.90 -9.47
N GLN A 26 6.95 6.99 -8.83
CA GLN A 26 7.13 6.52 -7.46
C GLN A 26 6.20 7.24 -6.48
N ASN A 27 6.09 8.56 -6.58
CA ASN A 27 5.23 9.35 -5.71
C ASN A 27 3.76 9.00 -5.95
N PHE A 28 3.34 8.83 -7.20
CA PHE A 28 2.00 8.34 -7.55
C PHE A 28 1.69 7.02 -6.85
N TRP A 29 2.56 6.01 -6.99
CA TRP A 29 2.32 4.71 -6.36
C TRP A 29 2.39 4.77 -4.83
N ARG A 30 3.28 5.56 -4.23
CA ARG A 30 3.28 5.79 -2.77
C ARG A 30 1.94 6.36 -2.29
N GLU A 31 1.34 7.28 -3.04
CA GLU A 31 0.04 7.84 -2.71
C GLU A 31 -1.08 6.81 -2.79
N VAL A 32 -1.08 5.93 -3.80
CA VAL A 32 -2.02 4.79 -3.87
C VAL A 32 -1.85 3.88 -2.65
N LEU A 33 -0.60 3.49 -2.34
CA LEU A 33 -0.28 2.58 -1.25
C LEU A 33 -0.69 3.13 0.13
N LYS A 34 -0.58 4.45 0.36
CA LYS A 34 -1.05 5.07 1.61
C LYS A 34 -2.53 4.83 1.88
N ARG A 35 -3.37 4.87 0.83
CA ARG A 35 -4.82 4.65 0.93
C ARG A 35 -5.15 3.18 1.17
N ILE A 36 -4.40 2.28 0.52
CA ILE A 36 -4.46 0.83 0.79
C ILE A 36 -4.16 0.54 2.26
N VAL A 37 -3.06 1.09 2.79
CA VAL A 37 -2.69 0.95 4.20
C VAL A 37 -3.79 1.49 5.12
N ALA A 38 -4.40 2.64 4.78
CA ALA A 38 -5.51 3.19 5.56
C ALA A 38 -6.72 2.24 5.61
N ALA A 39 -7.11 1.65 4.48
CA ALA A 39 -8.19 0.67 4.41
C ALA A 39 -7.85 -0.61 5.21
N VAL A 40 -6.62 -1.11 5.10
CA VAL A 40 -6.16 -2.28 5.87
C VAL A 40 -6.22 -2.00 7.37
N LYS A 41 -5.72 -0.83 7.81
CA LYS A 41 -5.78 -0.42 9.22
C LYS A 41 -7.21 -0.35 9.74
N LEU A 42 -8.13 0.25 8.97
CA LEU A 42 -9.54 0.35 9.35
C LEU A 42 -10.13 -1.03 9.61
N LEU A 43 -10.06 -1.92 8.62
CA LEU A 43 -10.64 -3.25 8.70
C LEU A 43 -10.02 -4.09 9.82
N ALA A 44 -8.69 -4.06 9.95
CA ALA A 44 -7.97 -4.73 11.03
C ALA A 44 -8.41 -4.23 12.42
N SER A 45 -8.50 -2.91 12.59
CA SER A 45 -8.85 -2.29 13.88
C SER A 45 -10.27 -2.61 14.34
N LEU A 46 -11.18 -2.85 13.38
CA LEU A 46 -12.58 -3.20 13.64
C LEU A 46 -12.82 -4.71 13.70
N GLY A 47 -11.79 -5.54 13.45
CA GLY A 47 -11.94 -6.99 13.35
C GLY A 47 -12.82 -7.44 12.17
N ILE A 48 -12.94 -6.60 11.13
CA ILE A 48 -13.75 -6.91 9.94
C ILE A 48 -12.88 -7.70 8.97
N ALA A 49 -13.42 -8.80 8.44
CA ALA A 49 -12.74 -9.59 7.43
C ALA A 49 -12.45 -8.71 6.18
N PHE A 50 -11.21 -8.76 5.67
CA PHE A 50 -10.85 -8.03 4.45
C PHE A 50 -11.61 -8.57 3.23
N ARG A 51 -11.85 -9.88 3.21
CA ARG A 51 -12.48 -10.63 2.13
C ARG A 51 -13.95 -10.90 2.42
N GLY A 52 -14.77 -10.83 1.37
CA GLY A 52 -16.17 -11.25 1.43
C GLY A 52 -16.31 -12.76 1.46
N HIS A 53 -17.55 -13.25 1.63
CA HIS A 53 -17.83 -14.69 1.75
C HIS A 53 -17.68 -15.47 0.41
N ARG A 54 -17.61 -14.79 -0.75
CA ARG A 54 -17.42 -15.41 -2.07
C ARG A 54 -16.47 -14.57 -2.93
N GLU A 55 -15.51 -15.22 -3.57
CA GLU A 55 -14.53 -14.64 -4.51
C GLU A 55 -14.77 -15.13 -5.94
N ASN A 56 -16.02 -15.32 -6.34
CA ASN A 56 -16.34 -15.72 -7.71
C ASN A 56 -16.31 -14.46 -8.58
N VAL A 57 -15.82 -14.56 -9.82
CA VAL A 57 -15.75 -13.47 -10.81
C VAL A 57 -17.13 -12.80 -11.04
N ASP A 58 -18.22 -13.55 -10.83
CA ASP A 58 -19.61 -13.08 -10.94
C ASP A 58 -20.21 -12.55 -9.63
N SER A 59 -19.44 -12.55 -8.53
CA SER A 59 -19.95 -12.07 -7.25
C SER A 59 -20.02 -10.55 -7.27
N LYS A 60 -21.24 -10.03 -7.46
CA LYS A 60 -21.62 -8.63 -7.23
C LYS A 60 -21.25 -8.09 -5.84
N ARG A 61 -20.75 -8.94 -4.94
CA ARG A 61 -20.29 -8.62 -3.59
C ARG A 61 -18.79 -8.41 -3.62
N ARG A 62 -18.36 -7.18 -3.93
CA ARG A 62 -16.98 -6.74 -3.72
C ARG A 62 -16.55 -7.10 -2.30
N ASP A 63 -15.31 -7.54 -2.15
CA ASP A 63 -14.73 -7.73 -0.83
C ASP A 63 -14.78 -6.42 0.00
N ASN A 64 -14.71 -6.55 1.33
CA ASN A 64 -14.86 -5.40 2.22
C ASN A 64 -13.73 -4.39 2.00
N PHE A 65 -12.55 -4.86 1.61
CA PHE A 65 -11.41 -4.03 1.24
C PHE A 65 -11.71 -3.13 0.04
N LEU A 66 -12.10 -3.69 -1.10
CA LEU A 66 -12.39 -2.94 -2.31
C LEU A 66 -13.60 -2.02 -2.11
N SER A 67 -14.58 -2.46 -1.32
CA SER A 67 -15.69 -1.60 -0.90
C SER A 67 -15.20 -0.38 -0.10
N CYS A 68 -14.27 -0.55 0.84
CA CYS A 68 -13.66 0.58 1.56
C CYS A 68 -12.92 1.54 0.61
N ILE A 69 -12.12 1.00 -0.32
CA ILE A 69 -11.41 1.80 -1.34
C ILE A 69 -12.41 2.58 -2.22
N GLN A 70 -13.53 1.96 -2.59
CA GLN A 70 -14.59 2.60 -3.35
C GLN A 70 -15.15 3.82 -2.62
N TYR A 71 -15.56 3.66 -1.35
CA TYR A 71 -16.11 4.75 -0.57
C TYR A 71 -15.09 5.84 -0.29
N LEU A 72 -13.82 5.48 -0.06
CA LEU A 72 -12.74 6.48 0.05
C LEU A 72 -12.61 7.31 -1.22
N SER A 73 -12.78 6.70 -2.40
CA SER A 73 -12.68 7.41 -3.68
C SER A 73 -13.78 8.45 -3.91
N GLU A 74 -14.92 8.37 -3.20
CA GLU A 74 -15.96 9.39 -3.29
C GLU A 74 -15.48 10.76 -2.80
N PHE A 75 -14.53 10.76 -1.85
CA PHE A 75 -13.97 11.97 -1.24
C PHE A 75 -12.52 12.24 -1.66
N ASP A 76 -11.88 11.29 -2.32
CA ASP A 76 -10.48 11.36 -2.74
C ASP A 76 -10.39 11.34 -4.27
N SER A 77 -10.26 12.52 -4.87
CA SER A 77 -10.19 12.69 -6.33
C SER A 77 -9.00 11.99 -6.97
N PHE A 78 -7.88 11.87 -6.24
CA PHE A 78 -6.71 11.12 -6.71
C PHE A 78 -7.03 9.62 -6.81
N LEU A 79 -7.64 9.06 -5.76
CA LEU A 79 -8.03 7.65 -5.73
C LEU A 79 -9.13 7.36 -6.75
N LYS A 80 -10.09 8.28 -6.92
CA LYS A 80 -11.13 8.18 -7.95
C LYS A 80 -10.54 8.09 -9.35
N ASN A 81 -9.62 8.99 -9.69
CA ASN A 81 -8.95 8.96 -10.98
C ASN A 81 -8.16 7.67 -11.20
N HIS A 82 -7.51 7.16 -10.15
CA HIS A 82 -6.83 5.87 -10.20
C HIS A 82 -7.81 4.73 -10.50
N LEU A 83 -8.95 4.65 -9.80
CA LEU A 83 -9.95 3.61 -10.05
C LEU A 83 -10.53 3.71 -11.48
N GLU A 84 -10.92 4.90 -11.93
CA GLU A 84 -11.44 5.11 -13.28
C GLU A 84 -10.46 4.66 -14.38
N ARG A 85 -9.16 4.80 -14.13
CA ARG A 85 -8.10 4.48 -15.09
C ARG A 85 -7.66 3.01 -15.06
N TYR A 86 -7.73 2.35 -13.91
CA TYR A 86 -7.09 1.04 -13.70
C TYR A 86 -8.03 -0.07 -13.22
N ASP A 87 -9.20 0.23 -12.63
CA ASP A 87 -10.11 -0.76 -12.02
C ASP A 87 -10.81 -1.65 -13.08
N ASN A 88 -10.79 -1.26 -14.36
CA ASN A 88 -11.35 -2.02 -15.49
C ASN A 88 -10.40 -2.12 -16.69
N ALA A 89 -9.10 -1.94 -16.50
CA ALA A 89 -8.13 -1.89 -17.61
C ALA A 89 -7.84 -3.27 -18.26
N GLY A 90 -8.48 -4.35 -17.81
CA GLY A 90 -8.20 -5.71 -18.27
C GLY A 90 -6.86 -6.26 -17.76
N SER A 91 -6.45 -7.41 -18.30
CA SER A 91 -5.18 -8.04 -17.94
C SER A 91 -3.97 -7.28 -18.51
N GLY A 92 -2.84 -7.30 -17.79
CA GLY A 92 -1.60 -6.63 -18.21
C GLY A 92 -1.39 -5.21 -17.67
N SER A 93 -2.33 -4.69 -16.87
CA SER A 93 -2.15 -3.44 -16.11
C SER A 93 -1.66 -3.73 -14.69
N VAL A 94 -0.78 -2.86 -14.17
CA VAL A 94 -0.33 -2.95 -12.78
C VAL A 94 -1.42 -2.41 -11.87
N SER A 95 -2.09 -3.29 -11.14
CA SER A 95 -3.05 -2.92 -10.10
C SER A 95 -2.53 -3.34 -8.72
N TYR A 96 -2.15 -2.34 -7.91
CA TYR A 96 -1.85 -2.54 -6.50
C TYR A 96 -3.10 -2.81 -5.65
N LEU A 97 -4.29 -2.76 -6.24
CA LEU A 97 -5.56 -3.14 -5.61
C LEU A 97 -5.89 -4.63 -5.80
N SER A 98 -5.04 -5.39 -6.49
CA SER A 98 -5.21 -6.83 -6.61
C SER A 98 -5.20 -7.53 -5.24
N HIS A 99 -5.94 -8.62 -5.13
CA HIS A 99 -5.93 -9.52 -3.98
C HIS A 99 -4.50 -9.84 -3.53
N PHE A 100 -3.62 -10.19 -4.47
CA PHE A 100 -2.26 -10.64 -4.18
C PHE A 100 -1.45 -9.54 -3.48
N VAL A 101 -1.49 -8.32 -4.01
CA VAL A 101 -0.81 -7.17 -3.41
C VAL A 101 -1.42 -6.84 -2.05
N CYS A 102 -2.75 -6.86 -1.92
CA CYS A 102 -3.40 -6.61 -0.63
C CYS A 102 -2.94 -7.59 0.46
N ASP A 103 -2.85 -8.89 0.15
CA ASP A 103 -2.36 -9.89 1.09
C ASP A 103 -0.89 -9.69 1.47
N GLU A 104 -0.05 -9.31 0.51
CA GLU A 104 1.34 -8.95 0.79
C GLU A 104 1.42 -7.78 1.79
N PHE A 105 0.60 -6.73 1.59
CA PHE A 105 0.54 -5.61 2.51
C PHE A 105 0.05 -6.02 3.90
N ILE A 106 -0.99 -6.85 3.98
CA ILE A 106 -1.50 -7.37 5.26
C ILE A 106 -0.39 -8.15 5.98
N ALA A 107 0.33 -9.01 5.26
CA ALA A 107 1.43 -9.80 5.83
C ALA A 107 2.59 -8.91 6.33
N LEU A 108 3.00 -7.91 5.56
CA LEU A 108 4.03 -6.95 5.94
C LEU A 108 3.63 -6.17 7.20
N MET A 109 2.41 -5.65 7.22
CA MET A 109 1.88 -4.92 8.38
C MET A 109 1.76 -5.82 9.62
N ALA A 110 1.30 -7.06 9.47
CA ALA A 110 1.21 -8.02 10.56
C ALA A 110 2.60 -8.34 11.13
N ASN A 111 3.61 -8.49 10.27
CA ASN A 111 4.98 -8.70 10.71
C ASN A 111 5.51 -7.49 11.50
N GLU A 112 5.31 -6.26 11.02
CA GLU A 112 5.74 -5.05 11.74
C GLU A 112 5.09 -4.95 13.13
N VAL A 113 3.79 -5.22 13.24
CA VAL A 113 3.09 -5.25 14.53
C VAL A 113 3.68 -6.34 15.43
N LYS A 114 3.91 -7.55 14.91
CA LYS A 114 4.53 -8.65 15.66
C LYS A 114 5.91 -8.27 16.19
N GLN A 115 6.77 -7.70 15.36
CA GLN A 115 8.12 -7.29 15.78
C GLN A 115 8.06 -6.20 16.85
N HIS A 116 7.15 -5.23 16.70
CA HIS A 116 6.93 -4.20 17.71
C HIS A 116 6.50 -4.79 19.05
N LEU A 117 5.55 -5.74 19.04
CA LEU A 117 5.10 -6.43 20.26
C LEU A 117 6.23 -7.21 20.93
N ILE A 118 7.06 -7.94 20.16
CA ILE A 118 8.23 -8.64 20.68
C ILE A 118 9.20 -7.67 21.35
N ALA A 119 9.50 -6.53 20.69
CA ALA A 119 10.39 -5.53 21.23
C ALA A 119 9.85 -4.92 22.55
N VAL A 120 8.56 -4.62 22.61
CA VAL A 120 7.90 -4.10 23.82
C VAL A 120 7.95 -5.12 24.95
N LEU A 121 7.68 -6.40 24.68
CA LEU A 121 7.74 -7.46 25.69
C LEU A 121 9.17 -7.65 26.22
N ASN A 122 10.17 -7.70 25.34
CA ASN A 122 11.57 -7.79 25.74
C ASN A 122 11.99 -6.61 26.63
N LEU A 123 11.55 -5.40 26.28
CA LEU A 123 11.84 -4.21 27.08
C LEU A 123 11.17 -4.28 28.46
N LYS A 124 9.91 -4.75 28.55
CA LYS A 124 9.23 -4.94 29.84
C LYS A 124 9.94 -5.96 30.73
N ILE A 125 10.40 -7.08 30.14
CA ILE A 125 11.16 -8.11 30.85
C ILE A 125 12.48 -7.54 31.39
N VAL A 126 13.23 -6.81 30.56
CA VAL A 126 14.52 -6.20 30.97
C VAL A 126 14.33 -5.16 32.07
N LEU A 127 13.24 -4.39 32.03
CA LEU A 127 12.95 -3.37 33.04
C LEU A 127 12.28 -3.91 34.31
N GLY A 128 12.00 -5.21 34.39
CA GLY A 128 11.44 -5.85 35.57
C GLY A 128 9.97 -5.48 35.87
N PHE A 129 9.22 -5.00 34.88
CA PHE A 129 7.78 -4.76 35.05
C PHE A 129 7.05 -6.12 35.05
N SER A 130 6.65 -6.60 36.24
CA SER A 130 5.66 -7.69 36.35
C SER A 130 4.31 -7.19 35.83
N ALA A 131 3.59 -8.07 35.12
CA ALA A 131 2.15 -7.91 34.93
C ALA A 131 1.41 -7.97 36.28
#